data_AF-A0A928QRK6-F1
#
_entry.id   AF-A0A928QRK6-F1
#
_cell.length_a   1.000
_cell.length_b   1.000
_cell.length_c   1.000
_cell.angle_alpha   90.00
_cell.angle_beta   90.00
_cell.angle_gamma   90.00
#
_symmetry.space_group_name_H-M   'P 1'
#
loop_
_entity.id
_entity.type
_entity.pdbx_description
1 polymer ?
#
loop_
_entity_poly.entity_id
_entity_poly.type
_entity_poly.pdbx_seq_one_letter_code
_entity_poly.pdbx_strand_id
1 'polypeptide(L)'
;MIAIRFLTLEQTGNRYTGGLENQAFSSFLHVCLQYADTFSLSKTIPDGYEDVPGALEIQLQPYRLGTIHPKKWYGYPTITQNTVQMIYSCCPASMELLDYCYRDIYLRQRNKLSHPTMDTIGTKPKWRGKPEDLCFWKQKRLILGTVTHETICTTGLIEDGFAEELLKLASWKVTDIPMHSIPDISYEISCEMLK
;
A
#
# COMPACT_ATOMS: atom_id res chain seq x y z
N MET A 1 -8.81 20.81 -22.99
CA MET A 1 -9.33 20.17 -21.77
C MET A 1 -8.64 18.83 -21.63
N ILE A 2 -7.89 18.61 -20.55
CA ILE A 2 -7.37 17.28 -20.22
C ILE A 2 -8.55 16.55 -19.56
N ALA A 3 -9.04 15.49 -20.19
CA ALA A 3 -10.02 14.62 -19.55
C ALA A 3 -9.32 13.95 -18.36
N ILE A 4 -9.78 14.21 -17.14
CA ILE A 4 -9.25 13.55 -15.95
C ILE A 4 -9.65 12.07 -16.05
N ARG A 5 -8.66 11.19 -16.22
CA ARG A 5 -8.86 9.75 -16.37
C ARG A 5 -8.30 9.03 -15.15
N PHE A 6 -9.12 8.20 -14.53
CA PHE A 6 -8.73 7.27 -13.47
C PHE A 6 -8.71 5.86 -14.04
N LEU A 7 -7.87 5.01 -13.46
CA LEU A 7 -7.80 3.60 -13.77
C LEU A 7 -8.36 2.79 -12.60
N THR A 8 -9.17 1.79 -12.91
CA THR A 8 -9.65 0.77 -11.96
C THR A 8 -9.21 -0.59 -12.45
N LEU A 9 -8.53 -1.35 -11.60
CA LEU A 9 -8.08 -2.69 -11.95
C LEU A 9 -9.29 -3.61 -12.04
N GLU A 10 -9.52 -4.18 -13.22
CA GLU A 10 -10.65 -5.06 -13.46
C GLU A 10 -10.36 -6.47 -12.97
N GLN A 11 -11.35 -7.06 -12.33
CA GLN A 11 -11.33 -8.48 -12.03
C GLN A 11 -11.84 -9.23 -13.26
N THR A 12 -10.95 -9.93 -13.96
CA THR A 12 -11.30 -10.63 -15.20
C THR A 12 -11.47 -12.12 -14.95
N GLY A 13 -12.71 -12.61 -15.05
CA GLY A 13 -13.04 -14.02 -14.79
C GLY A 13 -12.62 -14.46 -13.38
N ASN A 14 -11.78 -15.50 -13.30
CA ASN A 14 -11.24 -16.00 -12.02
C ASN A 14 -9.97 -15.26 -11.55
N ARG A 15 -9.52 -14.20 -12.25
CA ARG A 15 -8.32 -13.43 -11.92
C ARG A 15 -8.68 -12.20 -11.10
N TYR A 16 -8.74 -12.39 -9.78
CA TYR A 16 -9.03 -11.33 -8.82
C TYR A 16 -8.03 -10.16 -8.86
N THR A 17 -6.82 -10.38 -9.40
CA THR A 17 -5.75 -9.37 -9.50
C THR A 17 -5.73 -8.61 -10.82
N GLY A 18 -6.64 -8.87 -11.76
CA GLY A 18 -6.62 -8.24 -13.08
C GLY A 18 -5.36 -8.50 -13.91
N GLY A 19 -4.52 -9.46 -13.53
CA GLY A 19 -3.19 -9.69 -14.12
C GLY A 19 -2.01 -9.12 -13.32
N LEU A 20 -2.29 -8.30 -12.31
CA LEU A 20 -1.55 -7.94 -11.08
C LEU A 20 -0.55 -8.85 -10.38
N GLU A 21 0.04 -9.87 -11.01
CA GLU A 21 0.74 -10.93 -10.28
C GLU A 21 2.06 -11.39 -10.92
N ASN A 22 2.90 -11.99 -10.10
CA ASN A 22 4.22 -12.52 -10.45
C ASN A 22 5.07 -11.47 -11.18
N GLN A 23 5.54 -11.79 -12.38
CA GLN A 23 6.36 -10.88 -13.18
C GLN A 23 5.65 -9.55 -13.48
N ALA A 24 4.32 -9.56 -13.67
CA ALA A 24 3.56 -8.33 -13.89
C ALA A 24 3.53 -7.45 -12.64
N PHE A 25 3.49 -8.06 -11.45
CA PHE A 25 3.63 -7.33 -10.19
C PHE A 25 5.04 -6.74 -10.03
N SER A 26 6.09 -7.50 -10.36
CA SER A 26 7.46 -6.99 -10.33
C SER A 26 7.64 -5.80 -11.29
N SER A 27 7.13 -5.90 -12.52
CA SER A 27 7.14 -4.78 -13.48
C SER A 27 6.30 -3.60 -13.00
N PHE A 28 5.16 -3.86 -12.36
CA PHE A 28 4.32 -2.81 -11.77
C PHE A 28 5.05 -2.04 -10.68
N LEU A 29 5.77 -2.71 -9.76
CA LEU A 29 6.59 -2.05 -8.75
C LEU A 29 7.69 -1.19 -9.39
N HIS A 30 8.30 -1.66 -10.49
CA HIS A 30 9.28 -0.87 -11.25
C HIS A 30 8.67 0.40 -11.84
N VAL A 31 7.46 0.32 -12.41
CA VAL A 31 6.73 1.51 -12.88
C VAL A 31 6.43 2.43 -11.71
N CYS A 32 5.86 1.94 -10.61
CA CYS A 32 5.56 2.76 -9.45
C CYS A 32 6.78 3.49 -8.87
N LEU A 33 7.96 2.86 -8.90
CA LEU A 33 9.22 3.46 -8.48
C LEU A 33 9.59 4.71 -9.30
N GLN A 34 9.17 4.80 -10.57
CA GLN A 34 9.45 5.95 -11.44
C GLN A 34 8.51 7.13 -11.18
N TYR A 35 7.31 6.88 -10.63
CA TYR A 35 6.25 7.88 -10.50
C TYR A 35 5.89 8.23 -9.05
N ALA A 36 6.31 7.44 -8.05
CA ALA A 36 6.03 7.65 -6.64
C ALA A 36 7.30 7.97 -5.84
N ASP A 37 7.18 8.89 -4.88
CA ASP A 37 8.27 9.20 -3.94
C ASP A 37 8.20 8.31 -2.68
N THR A 38 6.98 7.85 -2.34
CA THR A 38 6.72 7.07 -1.14
C THR A 38 5.63 6.03 -1.40
N PHE A 39 5.63 4.96 -0.60
CA PHE A 39 4.53 4.00 -0.53
C PHE A 39 4.09 3.83 0.93
N SER A 40 2.89 3.28 1.11
CA SER A 40 2.38 2.96 2.43
C SER A 40 1.77 1.56 2.51
N LEU A 41 1.75 1.03 3.73
CA LEU A 41 1.03 -0.17 4.11
C LEU A 41 0.10 0.14 5.29
N SER A 42 -1.14 -0.30 5.23
CA SER A 42 -2.05 -0.33 6.38
C SER A 42 -1.62 -1.41 7.37
N LYS A 43 -1.90 -1.19 8.65
CA LYS A 43 -1.94 -2.24 9.67
C LYS A 43 -2.97 -1.91 10.73
N THR A 44 -3.81 -2.88 11.08
CA THR A 44 -4.76 -2.76 12.18
C THR A 44 -4.20 -3.40 13.44
N ILE A 45 -4.24 -2.65 14.55
CA ILE A 45 -3.77 -3.05 15.86
C ILE A 45 -5.01 -3.17 16.77
N PRO A 46 -5.37 -4.38 17.25
CA PRO A 46 -6.51 -4.54 18.14
C PRO A 46 -6.32 -3.79 19.46
N ASP A 47 -7.43 -3.29 20.03
CA ASP A 47 -7.41 -2.58 21.30
C ASP A 47 -6.86 -3.46 22.43
N GLY A 48 -6.01 -2.86 23.27
CA GLY A 48 -5.36 -3.55 24.39
C GLY A 48 -4.12 -4.36 24.02
N TYR A 49 -3.81 -4.52 22.72
CA TYR A 49 -2.59 -5.16 22.27
C TYR A 49 -1.44 -4.17 22.13
N GLU A 50 -0.22 -4.69 22.30
CA GLU A 50 1.00 -3.98 21.93
C GLU A 50 1.41 -4.38 20.51
N ASP A 51 1.65 -3.37 19.67
CA ASP A 51 2.09 -3.59 18.30
C ASP A 51 3.54 -4.05 18.24
N VAL A 52 3.78 -5.17 17.57
CA VAL A 52 5.12 -5.72 17.33
C VAL A 52 5.35 -5.82 15.82
N PRO A 53 6.45 -5.25 15.29
CA PRO A 53 6.67 -5.23 13.85
C PRO A 53 6.82 -6.65 13.27
N GLY A 54 6.21 -6.88 12.11
CA GLY A 54 6.44 -8.05 11.29
C GLY A 54 7.87 -8.13 10.75
N ALA A 55 8.24 -9.28 10.18
CA ALA A 55 9.57 -9.47 9.60
C ALA A 55 9.83 -8.49 8.44
N LEU A 56 8.83 -8.25 7.58
CA LEU A 56 8.94 -7.25 6.51
C LEU A 56 9.08 -5.84 7.07
N GLU A 57 8.29 -5.46 8.08
CA GLU A 57 8.38 -4.14 8.70
C GLU A 57 9.77 -3.88 9.29
N ILE A 58 10.39 -4.90 9.90
CA ILE A 58 11.76 -4.83 10.39
C ILE A 58 12.75 -4.57 9.25
N GLN A 59 12.63 -5.30 8.13
CA GLN A 59 13.50 -5.10 6.96
C GLN A 59 13.27 -3.75 6.28
N LEU A 60 12.04 -3.23 6.31
CA LEU A 60 11.70 -1.92 5.76
C LEU A 60 12.04 -0.75 6.70
N GLN A 61 12.43 -1.02 7.94
CA GLN A 61 12.68 0.02 8.94
C GLN A 61 13.71 1.09 8.50
N PRO A 62 14.80 0.76 7.78
CA PRO A 62 15.73 1.78 7.27
C PRO A 62 15.09 2.77 6.27
N TYR A 63 13.98 2.39 5.64
CA TYR A 63 13.25 3.21 4.66
C TYR A 63 12.01 3.87 5.26
N ARG A 64 11.80 3.70 6.57
CA ARG A 64 10.66 4.22 7.30
C ARG A 64 10.70 5.75 7.38
N LEU A 65 9.66 6.41 6.90
CA LEU A 65 9.52 7.87 7.02
C LEU A 65 8.65 8.27 8.20
N GLY A 66 7.65 7.45 8.54
CA GLY A 66 6.79 7.70 9.69
C GLY A 66 5.52 6.86 9.71
N THR A 67 4.76 7.02 10.78
CA THR A 67 3.45 6.40 10.99
C THR A 67 2.39 7.48 11.05
N ILE A 68 1.23 7.23 10.45
CA ILE A 68 0.07 8.12 10.54
C ILE A 68 -1.09 7.36 11.15
N HIS A 69 -1.87 8.06 11.97
CA HIS A 69 -3.15 7.59 12.54
C HIS A 69 -4.29 8.37 11.89
N PRO A 70 -4.72 7.99 10.67
CA PRO A 70 -5.69 8.78 9.94
C PRO A 70 -7.12 8.58 10.47
N LYS A 71 -7.92 9.64 10.44
CA LYS A 71 -9.39 9.55 10.68
C LYS A 71 -10.17 9.02 9.47
N LYS A 72 -9.58 9.13 8.29
CA LYS A 72 -10.10 8.67 7.00
C LYS A 72 -8.95 8.23 6.12
N TRP A 73 -9.15 7.20 5.31
CA TRP A 73 -8.13 6.70 4.39
C TRP A 73 -8.76 6.19 3.09
N TYR A 74 -7.93 5.78 2.13
CA TYR A 74 -8.43 5.25 0.87
C TYR A 74 -9.28 4.00 1.10
N GLY A 75 -10.50 3.98 0.54
CA GLY A 75 -11.48 2.92 0.80
C GLY A 75 -12.24 3.06 2.13
N TYR A 76 -11.74 3.87 3.06
CA TYR A 76 -12.26 4.01 4.42
C TYR A 76 -12.68 5.46 4.71
N PRO A 77 -13.94 5.86 4.43
CA PRO A 77 -14.42 7.21 4.72
C PRO A 77 -14.39 7.55 6.22
N THR A 78 -14.37 6.53 7.07
CA THR A 78 -14.17 6.66 8.52
C THR A 78 -13.37 5.46 9.01
N ILE A 79 -12.30 5.72 9.75
CA ILE A 79 -11.53 4.68 10.44
C ILE A 79 -12.02 4.59 11.88
N THR A 80 -12.58 3.44 12.23
CA THR A 80 -13.16 3.15 13.55
C THR A 80 -12.29 2.23 14.40
N GLN A 81 -11.30 1.58 13.79
CA GLN A 81 -10.32 0.72 14.43
C GLN A 81 -8.98 1.46 14.57
N ASN A 82 -8.09 0.99 15.43
CA ASN A 82 -6.73 1.53 15.51
C ASN A 82 -5.90 1.04 14.30
N THR A 83 -6.21 1.60 13.13
CA THR A 83 -5.51 1.38 11.88
C THR A 83 -4.44 2.45 11.70
N VAL A 84 -3.21 2.00 11.49
CA VAL A 84 -2.06 2.86 11.23
C VAL A 84 -1.64 2.75 9.77
N GLN A 85 -1.11 3.86 9.26
CA GLN A 85 -0.56 3.94 7.92
C GLN A 85 0.94 4.10 8.01
N MET A 86 1.60 3.12 7.42
CA MET A 86 3.02 2.96 7.53
C MET A 86 3.67 3.53 6.28
N ILE A 87 4.28 4.72 6.36
CA ILE A 87 4.92 5.39 5.21
C ILE A 87 6.39 5.00 5.09
N TYR A 88 6.80 4.64 3.88
CA TYR A 88 8.15 4.27 3.50
C TYR A 88 8.60 5.04 2.26
N SER A 89 9.90 5.30 2.14
CA SER A 89 10.49 5.83 0.91
C SER A 89 10.28 4.83 -0.22
N CYS A 90 9.86 5.31 -1.40
CA CYS A 90 9.83 4.49 -2.61
C CYS A 90 11.23 4.50 -3.24
N CYS A 91 12.00 3.44 -3.01
CA CYS A 91 13.35 3.29 -3.56
C CYS A 91 13.59 1.84 -4.01
N PRO A 92 14.61 1.57 -4.86
CA PRO A 92 14.87 0.23 -5.39
C PRO A 92 14.88 -0.86 -4.31
N ALA A 93 15.64 -0.65 -3.22
CA ALA A 93 15.77 -1.63 -2.15
C ALA A 93 14.45 -1.93 -1.42
N SER A 94 13.62 -0.90 -1.18
CA SER A 94 12.30 -1.10 -0.55
C SER A 94 11.32 -1.85 -1.47
N MET A 95 11.41 -1.60 -2.79
CA MET A 95 10.56 -2.27 -3.79
C MET A 95 10.99 -3.73 -3.99
N GLU A 96 12.29 -4.01 -3.98
CA GLU A 96 12.83 -5.37 -3.99
C GLU A 96 12.32 -6.20 -2.79
N LEU A 97 12.22 -5.59 -1.60
CA LEU A 97 11.65 -6.26 -0.43
C LEU A 97 10.16 -6.59 -0.62
N LEU A 98 9.37 -5.70 -1.22
CA LEU A 98 7.97 -5.96 -1.56
C LEU A 98 7.85 -7.09 -2.59
N ASP A 99 8.62 -7.04 -3.68
CA ASP A 99 8.61 -8.07 -4.73
C ASP A 99 9.08 -9.42 -4.19
N TYR A 100 10.08 -9.44 -3.31
CA TYR A 100 10.50 -10.66 -2.66
C TYR A 100 9.39 -11.27 -1.80
N CYS A 101 8.69 -10.46 -1.01
CA CYS A 101 7.71 -10.95 -0.04
C CYS A 101 6.35 -11.30 -0.66
N TYR A 102 5.93 -10.57 -1.69
CA TYR A 102 4.57 -10.64 -2.21
C TYR A 102 4.55 -11.01 -3.70
N ARG A 103 3.53 -11.76 -4.09
CA ARG A 103 3.36 -12.17 -5.48
C ARG A 103 2.44 -11.26 -6.26
N ASP A 104 1.69 -10.37 -5.63
CA ASP A 104 0.71 -9.51 -6.28
C ASP A 104 0.36 -8.25 -5.48
N ILE A 105 -0.41 -7.38 -6.15
CA ILE A 105 -0.87 -6.07 -5.66
C ILE A 105 -1.72 -6.13 -4.39
N TYR A 106 -2.32 -7.28 -4.07
CA TYR A 106 -3.11 -7.49 -2.84
C TYR A 106 -2.32 -8.26 -1.78
N LEU A 107 -0.99 -8.18 -1.84
CA LEU A 107 -0.09 -8.64 -0.79
C LEU A 107 -0.26 -10.15 -0.48
N ARG A 108 -0.66 -10.97 -1.45
CA ARG A 108 -0.62 -12.43 -1.26
C ARG A 108 0.84 -12.88 -1.20
N GLN A 109 1.16 -13.66 -0.18
CA GLN A 109 2.53 -14.01 0.15
C GLN A 109 3.20 -14.87 -0.95
N ARG A 110 4.43 -14.50 -1.31
CA ARG A 110 5.35 -15.27 -2.15
C ARG A 110 6.36 -16.01 -1.27
N ASN A 111 7.19 -15.24 -0.55
CA ASN A 111 8.22 -15.76 0.34
C ASN A 111 7.93 -15.42 1.80
N LYS A 112 8.41 -16.26 2.71
CA LYS A 112 8.33 -16.03 4.16
C LYS A 112 9.67 -15.50 4.66
N LEU A 113 9.67 -14.30 5.22
CA LEU A 113 10.79 -13.82 6.02
C LEU A 113 10.74 -14.47 7.41
N SER A 114 11.91 -14.76 7.98
CA SER A 114 12.00 -15.26 9.35
C SER A 114 11.56 -14.17 10.32
N HIS A 115 10.64 -14.50 11.22
CA HIS A 115 10.25 -13.59 12.28
C HIS A 115 11.24 -13.71 13.45
N PRO A 116 11.70 -12.59 14.04
CA PRO A 116 12.37 -12.68 15.32
C PRO A 116 11.40 -13.26 16.35
N THR A 117 11.96 -14.02 17.29
CA THR A 117 11.22 -14.50 18.46
C THR A 117 10.53 -13.33 19.15
N MET A 118 9.23 -13.47 19.37
CA MET A 118 8.44 -12.47 20.07
C MET A 118 8.70 -12.64 21.57
N ASP A 119 9.14 -11.59 22.24
CA ASP A 119 9.19 -11.60 23.69
C ASP A 119 7.76 -11.59 24.24
N THR A 120 7.52 -12.40 25.26
CA THR A 120 6.22 -12.43 25.96
C THR A 120 6.29 -11.64 27.27
N ILE A 121 7.33 -10.81 27.42
CA ILE A 121 7.57 -9.99 28.60
C ILE A 121 6.63 -8.78 28.55
N GLY A 122 5.93 -8.54 29.66
CA GLY A 122 4.97 -7.44 29.81
C GLY A 122 3.57 -7.93 30.17
N THR A 123 2.66 -6.98 30.39
CA THR A 123 1.27 -7.26 30.80
C THR A 123 0.27 -7.19 29.64
N LYS A 124 0.67 -6.63 28.49
CA LYS A 124 -0.17 -6.56 27.29
C LYS A 124 0.14 -7.72 26.34
N PRO A 125 -0.88 -8.35 25.74
CA PRO A 125 -0.66 -9.30 24.67
C PRO A 125 -0.02 -8.60 23.47
N LYS A 126 0.95 -9.26 22.83
CA LYS A 126 1.63 -8.75 21.64
C LYS A 126 0.80 -9.09 20.39
N TRP A 127 0.69 -8.14 19.47
CA TRP A 127 0.04 -8.32 18.18
C TRP A 127 1.02 -8.08 17.06
N ARG A 128 1.09 -9.04 16.13
CA ARG A 128 1.85 -8.90 14.89
C ARG A 128 0.86 -8.89 13.73
N GLY A 129 0.40 -7.69 13.39
CA GLY A 129 -0.52 -7.48 12.28
C GLY A 129 0.10 -7.84 10.94
N LYS A 130 -0.72 -8.32 10.00
CA LYS A 130 -0.28 -8.43 8.60
C LYS A 130 -0.35 -7.05 7.96
N PRO A 131 0.65 -6.65 7.17
CA PRO A 131 0.52 -5.47 6.33
C PRO A 131 -0.60 -5.66 5.30
N GLU A 132 -1.39 -4.62 5.11
CA GLU A 132 -2.51 -4.54 4.17
C GLU A 132 -2.38 -3.27 3.32
N ASP A 133 -3.24 -3.11 2.32
CA ASP A 133 -3.47 -1.89 1.53
C ASP A 133 -2.21 -1.16 1.05
N LEU A 134 -1.46 -1.80 0.15
CA LEU A 134 -0.35 -1.14 -0.54
C LEU A 134 -0.84 0.07 -1.34
N CYS A 135 -0.35 1.26 -0.98
CA CYS A 135 -0.66 2.51 -1.67
C CYS A 135 0.62 3.24 -2.09
N PHE A 136 0.58 3.97 -3.19
CA PHE A 136 1.69 4.77 -3.72
C PHE A 136 1.35 6.25 -3.77
N TRP A 137 2.35 7.09 -3.52
CA TRP A 137 2.17 8.52 -3.32
C TRP A 137 3.27 9.33 -4.02
N LYS A 138 2.86 10.44 -4.65
CA LYS A 138 3.75 11.46 -5.23
C LYS A 138 3.49 12.77 -4.52
N GLN A 139 4.52 13.40 -3.97
CA GLN A 139 4.41 14.66 -3.24
C GLN A 139 3.29 14.65 -2.18
N LYS A 140 3.20 13.55 -1.40
CA LYS A 140 2.16 13.29 -0.38
C LYS A 140 0.72 13.18 -0.88
N ARG A 141 0.49 13.11 -2.20
CA ARG A 141 -0.82 12.85 -2.80
C ARG A 141 -0.92 11.41 -3.23
N LEU A 142 -2.07 10.79 -2.96
CA LEU A 142 -2.33 9.40 -3.36
C LEU A 142 -2.43 9.31 -4.89
N ILE A 143 -1.56 8.50 -5.51
CA ILE A 143 -1.60 8.24 -6.95
C ILE A 143 -2.12 6.84 -7.28
N LEU A 144 -2.01 5.89 -6.35
CA LEU A 144 -2.60 4.55 -6.46
C LEU A 144 -2.91 4.01 -5.07
N GLY A 145 -4.13 3.51 -4.87
CA GLY A 145 -4.57 2.93 -3.60
C GLY A 145 -5.15 1.53 -3.77
N THR A 146 -4.98 0.70 -2.75
CA THR A 146 -5.60 -0.63 -2.69
C THR A 146 -6.45 -0.79 -1.43
N VAL A 147 -7.49 -1.61 -1.52
CA VAL A 147 -8.18 -2.20 -0.35
C VAL A 147 -8.02 -3.70 -0.50
N THR A 148 -7.06 -4.28 0.22
CA THR A 148 -6.55 -5.63 -0.04
C THR A 148 -7.62 -6.70 0.15
N HIS A 149 -8.40 -6.60 1.22
CA HIS A 149 -9.43 -7.58 1.55
C HIS A 149 -10.71 -7.44 0.67
N GLU A 150 -10.92 -6.28 0.06
CA GLU A 150 -12.00 -6.05 -0.91
C GLU A 150 -11.53 -6.21 -2.36
N THR A 151 -10.25 -6.51 -2.58
CA THR A 151 -9.64 -6.67 -3.92
C THR A 151 -9.88 -5.47 -4.83
N ILE A 152 -9.75 -4.28 -4.26
CA ILE A 152 -9.90 -2.99 -4.95
C ILE A 152 -8.51 -2.42 -5.22
N CYS A 153 -8.26 -1.97 -6.44
CA CYS A 153 -7.06 -1.23 -6.82
C CYS A 153 -7.43 -0.15 -7.84
N THR A 154 -7.17 1.11 -7.50
CA THR A 154 -7.49 2.24 -8.39
C THR A 154 -6.45 3.34 -8.30
N THR A 155 -6.40 4.20 -9.31
CA THR A 155 -5.49 5.34 -9.36
C THR A 155 -6.18 6.62 -8.92
N GLY A 156 -5.38 7.55 -8.40
CA GLY A 156 -5.76 8.95 -8.31
C GLY A 156 -5.66 9.66 -9.64
N LEU A 157 -5.57 10.99 -9.57
CA LEU A 157 -5.18 11.77 -10.73
C LEU A 157 -3.70 11.48 -11.04
N ILE A 158 -3.47 10.87 -12.19
CA ILE A 158 -2.14 10.47 -12.65
C ILE A 158 -1.81 11.12 -14.00
N GLU A 159 -0.52 11.25 -14.29
CA GLU A 159 -0.04 11.71 -15.58
C GLU A 159 -0.20 10.63 -16.66
N ASP A 160 -0.36 11.06 -17.92
CA ASP A 160 -0.64 10.16 -19.05
C ASP A 160 0.43 9.06 -19.20
N GLY A 161 1.71 9.40 -19.02
CA GLY A 161 2.79 8.42 -19.07
C GLY A 161 2.66 7.30 -18.04
N PHE A 162 2.24 7.62 -16.81
CA PHE A 162 2.00 6.59 -15.79
C PHE A 162 0.80 5.72 -16.16
N ALA A 163 -0.29 6.33 -16.64
CA ALA A 163 -1.48 5.61 -17.06
C ALA A 163 -1.18 4.63 -18.22
N GLU A 164 -0.41 5.07 -19.21
CA GLU A 164 0.02 4.25 -20.34
C GLU A 164 0.85 3.05 -19.91
N GLU A 165 1.79 3.22 -18.98
CA GLU A 165 2.58 2.10 -18.44
C GLU A 165 1.70 1.10 -17.68
N LEU A 166 0.76 1.57 -16.86
CA LEU A 166 -0.15 0.69 -16.12
C LEU A 166 -1.03 -0.14 -17.07
N LEU A 167 -1.60 0.48 -18.11
CA LEU A 167 -2.44 -0.17 -19.11
C LEU A 167 -1.73 -1.31 -19.86
N LYS A 168 -0.39 -1.32 -19.93
CA LYS A 168 0.40 -2.39 -20.55
C LYS A 168 0.52 -3.63 -19.64
N LEU A 169 0.38 -3.47 -18.33
CA LEU A 169 0.72 -4.50 -17.35
C LEU A 169 -0.46 -5.36 -16.91
N ALA A 170 -1.69 -4.83 -17.00
CA ALA A 170 -2.87 -5.52 -16.51
C ALA A 170 -4.17 -5.01 -17.13
N SER A 171 -5.27 -5.67 -16.77
CA SER A 171 -6.62 -5.32 -17.20
C SER A 171 -7.11 -4.12 -16.41
N TRP A 172 -6.79 -2.91 -16.88
CA TRP A 172 -7.28 -1.67 -16.29
C TRP A 172 -8.45 -1.10 -17.09
N LYS A 173 -9.49 -0.65 -16.39
CA LYS A 173 -10.59 0.12 -16.94
C LYS A 173 -10.33 1.61 -16.76
N VAL A 174 -10.45 2.35 -17.85
CA VAL A 174 -10.44 3.82 -17.83
C VAL A 174 -11.82 4.33 -17.42
N THR A 175 -11.88 5.30 -16.51
CA THR A 175 -13.11 5.94 -16.03
C THR A 175 -12.86 7.43 -15.78
N ASP A 176 -13.91 8.24 -15.98
CA ASP A 176 -13.87 9.68 -15.65
C ASP A 176 -14.30 9.96 -14.20
N ILE A 177 -14.73 8.91 -13.48
CA ILE A 177 -15.20 9.00 -12.10
C ILE A 177 -14.20 8.31 -11.17
N PRO A 178 -13.67 9.01 -10.15
CA PRO A 178 -12.79 8.40 -9.16
C PRO A 178 -13.58 7.46 -8.26
N MET A 179 -13.03 6.28 -7.99
CA MET A 179 -13.51 5.43 -6.90
C MET A 179 -13.09 6.04 -5.56
N HIS A 180 -13.90 5.90 -4.50
CA HIS A 180 -13.52 6.23 -3.10
C HIS A 180 -12.90 7.61 -2.80
N SER A 181 -13.26 8.69 -3.50
CA SER A 181 -12.77 10.06 -3.20
C SER A 181 -11.23 10.22 -3.20
N ILE A 182 -10.53 9.44 -4.04
CA ILE A 182 -9.05 9.45 -4.13
C ILE A 182 -8.39 10.83 -4.32
N PRO A 183 -8.90 11.77 -5.16
CA PRO A 183 -8.10 12.95 -5.52
C PRO A 183 -7.75 13.88 -4.35
N ASP A 184 -8.42 13.73 -3.20
CA ASP A 184 -8.28 14.59 -2.03
C ASP A 184 -7.57 13.92 -0.84
N ILE A 185 -7.07 12.69 -1.01
CA ILE A 185 -6.32 12.01 0.04
C ILE A 185 -4.86 12.46 -0.01
N SER A 186 -4.47 13.20 1.02
CA SER A 186 -3.10 13.56 1.32
C SER A 186 -2.76 13.18 2.75
N TYR A 187 -1.47 13.13 3.05
CA TYR A 187 -1.01 12.85 4.40
C TYR A 187 0.04 13.84 4.88
N GLU A 188 0.12 13.97 6.20
CA GLU A 188 1.22 14.60 6.89
C GLU A 188 1.74 13.64 7.94
N ILE A 189 3.05 13.43 7.95
CA ILE A 189 3.69 12.65 9.00
C ILE A 189 3.72 13.53 10.24
N SER A 190 2.97 13.13 11.28
CA SER A 190 3.11 13.73 12.59
C SER A 190 4.52 13.43 13.09
N CYS A 191 5.31 14.47 13.36
CA CYS A 191 6.55 14.36 14.11
C CYS A 191 6.23 14.04 15.59
N GLU A 192 5.60 12.91 15.87
CA GLU A 192 5.71 12.31 17.18
C GLU A 192 7.06 11.60 17.19
N MET A 193 8.02 12.27 17.82
CA MET A 193 9.40 11.85 17.95
C MET A 193 9.47 10.36 18.28
N LEU A 194 10.29 9.62 17.52
CA LEU A 194 10.94 8.41 18.00
C LEU A 194 11.54 8.77 19.37
N LYS A 195 10.86 8.37 20.45
CA LYS A 195 11.40 8.41 21.80
C LYS A 195 12.22 7.16 22.03
#